data_AF-A0AAV5TSC2-F1
#
_entry.id   AF-A0AAV5TSC2-F1
#
_cell.length_a   1.000
_cell.length_b   1.000
_cell.length_c   1.000
_cell.angle_alpha   90.00
_cell.angle_beta   90.00
_cell.angle_gamma   90.00
#
_symmetry.space_group_name_H-M   'P 1'
#
loop_
_entity.id
_entity.type
_entity.pdbx_description
1 polymer ?
#
loop_
_entity_poly.entity_id
_entity_poly.type
_entity_poly.pdbx_seq_one_letter_code
_entity_poly.pdbx_strand_id
1 'polypeptide(L)' 'KRGSSRTTRSLLIHFYLSNFKGFRKLRHFDFTDSNKAYDVVLIIQGKKLYLNKQMLSLHSPVFHTMFSSNFDEKNKK' A
#
# COMPACT_ATOMS: atom_id res chain seq x y z
N LYS A 1 26.85 10.27 36.25
CA LYS A 1 25.90 9.75 35.22
C LYS A 1 26.45 10.14 33.84
N ARG A 2 27.12 9.22 33.12
CA ARG A 2 27.71 9.48 31.79
C ARG A 2 26.64 9.27 30.71
N GLY A 3 26.31 10.32 29.97
CA GLY A 3 25.44 10.25 28.80
C GLY A 3 26.18 9.59 27.64
N SER A 4 25.66 8.46 27.17
CA SER A 4 26.16 7.76 25.98
C SER A 4 25.71 8.50 24.72
N SER A 5 26.63 9.23 24.09
CA SER A 5 26.41 9.82 22.77
C SER A 5 26.56 8.72 21.72
N ARG A 6 25.44 8.34 21.08
CA ARG A 6 25.45 7.42 19.93
C ARG A 6 26.03 8.16 18.73
N THR A 7 27.31 7.96 18.46
CA THR A 7 27.98 8.35 17.22
C THR A 7 27.48 7.47 16.07
N THR A 8 26.55 7.97 15.28
CA THR A 8 26.20 7.37 13.98
C THR A 8 27.29 7.73 12.97
N ARG A 9 28.06 6.73 12.51
CA ARG A 9 29.01 6.89 11.41
C ARG A 9 28.28 6.60 10.10
N SER A 10 28.05 7.62 9.30
CA SER A 10 27.52 7.49 7.94
C SER A 10 28.67 7.25 6.95
N LEU A 11 28.60 6.16 6.20
CA LEU A 11 29.50 5.88 5.09
C LEU A 11 28.82 6.32 3.78
N LEU A 12 29.41 7.29 3.08
CA LEU A 12 29.00 7.64 1.73
C LEU A 12 29.73 6.72 0.74
N ILE A 13 28.97 5.89 0.02
CA ILE A 13 29.50 5.02 -1.03
C ILE A 13 29.31 5.74 -2.36
N HIS A 14 30.41 6.05 -3.05
CA HIS A 14 30.37 6.50 -4.45
C HIS A 14 30.36 5.27 -5.37
N PHE A 15 29.19 4.92 -5.90
CA PHE A 15 29.06 3.95 -6.97
C PHE A 15 28.60 4.65 -8.26
N TYR A 16 29.27 4.34 -9.37
CA TYR A 16 28.92 4.83 -10.70
C TYR A 16 28.08 3.75 -11.40
N LEU A 17 26.79 4.03 -11.62
CA LEU A 17 25.94 3.20 -12.47
C LEU A 17 26.02 3.69 -13.91
N SER A 18 26.49 2.84 -14.82
CA SER A 18 26.42 3.09 -16.26
C SER A 18 25.32 2.24 -16.91
N ASN A 19 24.66 2.77 -17.92
CA ASN A 19 23.63 2.10 -18.73
C ASN A 19 22.34 1.66 -18.01
N PHE A 20 21.80 2.50 -17.12
CA PHE A 20 20.45 2.25 -16.60
C PHE A 20 19.38 2.60 -17.66
N LYS A 21 18.68 1.60 -18.18
CA LYS A 21 17.42 1.78 -18.91
C LYS A 21 16.28 1.27 -18.04
N GLY A 22 15.38 2.14 -17.59
CA GLY A 22 14.14 1.69 -16.92
C GLY A 22 13.73 2.39 -15.63
N PHE A 23 14.27 3.57 -15.28
CA PHE A 23 13.75 4.34 -14.14
C PHE A 23 12.39 4.92 -14.54
N ARG A 24 11.33 4.09 -14.46
CA ARG A 24 9.96 4.53 -14.65
C ARG A 24 9.53 5.26 -13.39
N LYS A 25 9.00 6.48 -13.53
CA LYS A 25 8.26 7.12 -12.43
C LYS A 25 7.17 6.15 -12.00
N LEU A 26 7.25 5.68 -10.75
CA LEU A 26 6.18 4.88 -10.15
C LEU A 26 4.92 5.75 -10.17
N ARG A 27 3.84 5.23 -10.75
CA ARG A 27 2.57 5.94 -10.76
C ARG A 27 2.12 6.06 -9.31
N HIS A 28 2.04 7.29 -8.81
CA HIS A 28 1.46 7.57 -7.51
C HIS A 28 -0.06 7.48 -7.68
N PHE A 29 -0.67 6.49 -7.05
CA PHE A 29 -2.12 6.36 -7.02
C PHE A 29 -2.64 7.00 -5.74
N ASP A 30 -3.46 8.04 -5.89
CA ASP A 30 -4.22 8.58 -4.79
C ASP A 30 -5.53 7.79 -4.65
N PHE A 31 -5.68 7.14 -3.50
CA PHE A 31 -6.85 6.34 -3.14
C PHE A 31 -7.79 7.09 -2.18
N THR A 32 -7.51 8.36 -1.87
CA THR A 32 -8.36 9.18 -1.00
C THR A 32 -9.45 9.93 -1.75
N ASP A 33 -9.27 10.09 -3.06
CA ASP A 33 -10.23 10.72 -3.96
C ASP A 33 -11.43 9.79 -4.22
N SER A 34 -12.64 10.27 -3.97
CA SER A 34 -13.89 9.53 -4.20
C SER A 34 -14.46 9.73 -5.61
N ASN A 35 -13.85 10.57 -6.46
CA ASN A 35 -14.43 11.02 -7.73
C ASN A 35 -14.28 10.01 -8.89
N LYS A 36 -13.93 8.76 -8.59
CA LYS A 36 -13.76 7.67 -9.58
C LYS A 36 -14.65 6.49 -9.24
N ALA A 37 -14.80 5.57 -10.18
CA ALA A 37 -15.59 4.35 -9.98
C ALA A 37 -14.82 3.38 -9.06
N TYR A 38 -15.32 3.22 -7.83
CA TYR A 38 -14.79 2.32 -6.82
C TYR A 38 -15.88 1.40 -6.29
N ASP A 39 -15.48 0.16 -6.01
CA ASP A 39 -16.39 -0.93 -5.66
C ASP A 39 -16.30 -1.32 -4.17
N VAL A 40 -15.33 -0.76 -3.45
CA VAL A 40 -15.11 -1.00 -2.02
C VAL A 40 -14.41 0.20 -1.37
N VAL A 41 -14.71 0.44 -0.09
CA VAL A 41 -14.05 1.44 0.75
C VAL A 41 -13.39 0.75 1.92
N LEU A 42 -12.08 0.90 2.07
CA LEU A 42 -11.36 0.46 3.27
C LEU A 42 -11.23 1.64 4.23
N ILE A 43 -11.61 1.40 5.49
CA ILE A 43 -11.44 2.38 6.57
C ILE A 43 -10.25 1.94 7.42
N ILE A 44 -9.17 2.69 7.37
CA ILE A 44 -7.94 2.41 8.14
C ILE A 44 -7.68 3.61 9.03
N GLN A 45 -7.75 3.42 10.34
CA GLN A 45 -7.53 4.49 11.34
C GLN A 45 -8.36 5.75 11.05
N GLY A 46 -9.63 5.57 10.64
CA GLY A 46 -10.55 6.68 10.31
C GLY A 46 -10.35 7.29 8.91
N LYS A 47 -9.34 6.87 8.15
CA LYS A 47 -9.13 7.31 6.76
C LYS A 47 -9.84 6.36 5.79
N LYS A 48 -10.59 6.93 4.84
CA LYS A 48 -11.28 6.18 3.78
C LYS A 48 -10.36 6.05 2.57
N LEU A 49 -10.19 4.81 2.11
CA LEU A 49 -9.49 4.48 0.87
C LEU A 49 -10.48 3.86 -0.10
N TYR A 50 -10.67 4.49 -1.25
CA TYR A 50 -11.56 4.05 -2.30
C TYR A 50 -10.78 3.16 -3.29
N LEU A 51 -11.23 1.91 -3.44
CA LEU A 51 -10.51 0.87 -4.16
C LEU A 51 -11.48 0.01 -5.00
N ASN A 52 -10.92 -0.86 -5.84
CA ASN A 52 -11.70 -1.82 -6.61
C ASN A 52 -11.47 -3.24 -6.06
N LYS A 53 -12.56 -4.02 -5.91
CA LYS A 53 -12.50 -5.39 -5.39
C LYS A 53 -11.57 -6.28 -6.21
N GLN A 54 -11.62 -6.16 -7.54
CA GLN A 54 -10.79 -6.97 -8.42
C GLN A 54 -9.29 -6.72 -8.20
N MET A 55 -8.90 -5.46 -8.00
CA MET A 55 -7.51 -5.07 -7.77
C MET A 55 -6.99 -5.68 -6.45
N LEU A 56 -7.79 -5.62 -5.39
CA LEU A 56 -7.42 -6.20 -4.09
C LEU A 56 -7.36 -7.73 -4.14
N SER A 57 -8.31 -8.37 -4.83
CA SER A 57 -8.29 -9.83 -5.03
C SER A 57 -7.05 -10.29 -5.80
N LEU A 58 -6.63 -9.54 -6.81
CA LEU A 58 -5.46 -9.90 -7.62
C LEU A 58 -4.17 -9.86 -6.79
N HIS A 59 -4.06 -8.91 -5.86
CA HIS A 59 -2.85 -8.69 -5.08
C HIS A 59 -2.85 -9.34 -3.69
N SER A 60 -4.00 -9.87 -3.23
CA SER A 60 -4.12 -10.50 -1.92
C SER A 60 -5.07 -11.70 -1.98
N PRO A 61 -4.56 -12.92 -1.72
CA PRO A 61 -5.40 -14.11 -1.60
C PRO A 61 -6.50 -13.96 -0.54
N VAL A 62 -6.24 -13.19 0.53
CA VAL A 62 -7.21 -12.94 1.60
C VAL A 62 -8.39 -12.12 1.09
N PHE A 63 -8.15 -11.05 0.32
CA PHE A 63 -9.22 -10.27 -0.27
C PHE A 63 -9.94 -11.04 -1.37
N HIS A 64 -9.20 -11.86 -2.12
CA HIS A 64 -9.81 -12.75 -3.10
C HIS A 64 -10.84 -13.66 -2.45
N THR A 65 -10.46 -14.41 -1.41
CA THR A 65 -11.39 -15.28 -0.69
C THR A 65 -12.49 -14.50 0.02
N MET A 66 -12.20 -13.33 0.61
CA MET A 66 -13.21 -12.49 1.27
C MET A 66 -14.31 -12.03 0.30
N PHE A 67 -13.96 -11.69 -0.95
CA PHE A 67 -14.93 -11.22 -1.94
C PHE A 67 -15.54 -12.34 -2.80
N SER A 68 -14.87 -13.49 -2.93
CA SER A 68 -15.34 -14.63 -3.73
C SER A 68 -16.05 -15.70 -2.91
N SER A 69 -15.79 -15.79 -1.60
CA SER A 69 -16.60 -16.58 -0.69
C SER A 69 -17.94 -15.89 -0.48
N ASN A 70 -19.02 -16.68 -0.42
CA ASN A 70 -20.34 -16.20 0.01
C ASN A 70 -20.29 -15.93 1.52
N PHE A 71 -19.55 -14.90 1.94
CA PHE A 71 -19.41 -14.57 3.35
C PHE A 71 -20.74 -14.01 3.86
N ASP A 72 -21.43 -14.81 4.67
CA ASP A 72 -22.74 -14.52 5.30
C ASP A 72 -22.69 -13.40 6.36
N GLU A 73 -21.64 -12.58 6.42
CA GLU A 73 -21.62 -11.36 7.25
C GLU A 73 -22.69 -10.34 6.85
N LYS A 74 -23.30 -10.49 5.66
CA LYS A 74 -24.46 -9.67 5.24
C LYS A 74 -25.73 -9.91 6.08
N ASN A 75 -25.79 -10.96 6.89
CA ASN A 75 -27.04 -11.40 7.53
C ASN A 75 -26.98 -11.54 9.05
N LYS A 76 -25.95 -11.01 9.72
CA LYS A 76 -25.95 -10.95 11.18
C LYS A 76 -26.46 -9.58 11.64
N LYS A 77 -27.77 -9.54 11.91
CA LYS A 77 -28.44 -8.45 12.66
C LYS A 77 -27.82 -8.27 14.03
#